data_AF-A0AAW1PD51-F1
#
_entry.id   AF-A0AAW1PD51-F1
#
_cell.length_a   1.000
_cell.length_b   1.000
_cell.length_c   1.000
_cell.angle_alpha   90.00
_cell.angle_beta   90.00
_cell.angle_gamma   90.00
#
_symmetry.space_group_name_H-M   'P 1'
#
loop_
_entity.id
_entity.type
_entity.pdbx_description
1 polymer ?
#
loop_
_entity_poly.entity_id
_entity_poly.type
_entity_poly.pdbx_seq_one_letter_code
_entity_poly.pdbx_strand_id
1 'polypeptide(L)'
;MPFGSPSAPSVVWPQSFATVCQKVLPSELFCQIAADADAIAEAPNFWMPKAAILPGSRTVRTIGEQVIAQVYDHVLRSHLPCDWEGAEWWVQVYQPGKGLAFHFDKDEHMMAEQHVMVHPITSCILYLAGGSEDTRLGPTVIIDQQYDNEQGRAVPEHPARCALVYPLANQLCWFDGQLAHGVLDSPQDGLRVTMLINWWAARPQDTHRVTPADIVKVPPGDEPIMVDDLLESYGISVVGPNAVHVIAMEHQGYELYPMADENSLDGSYDRFKTAAAFVPAHMLASTGSDSEEGSEEFDPQPDQQAAEQLEVQD
;
A
#
# COMPACT_ATOMS: atom_id res chain seq x y z
N MET A 1 0.22 -62.21 -5.86
CA MET A 1 0.55 -60.97 -5.13
C MET A 1 0.17 -59.82 -6.06
N PRO A 2 -0.95 -59.11 -5.87
CA PRO A 2 -1.20 -57.89 -6.62
C PRO A 2 -0.40 -56.74 -5.97
N PHE A 3 0.34 -56.00 -6.78
CA PHE A 3 1.00 -54.77 -6.38
C PHE A 3 -0.08 -53.73 -6.06
N GLY A 4 -0.22 -53.37 -4.77
CA GLY A 4 -1.03 -52.24 -4.37
C GLY A 4 -0.36 -50.96 -4.86
N SER A 5 -1.02 -50.22 -5.75
CA SER A 5 -0.64 -48.85 -6.06
C SER A 5 -0.66 -48.02 -4.77
N PRO A 6 0.37 -47.22 -4.48
CA PRO A 6 0.31 -46.29 -3.36
C PRO A 6 -0.85 -45.32 -3.63
N SER A 7 -1.86 -45.33 -2.75
CA SER A 7 -2.92 -44.33 -2.76
C SER A 7 -2.26 -42.97 -2.56
N ALA A 8 -2.40 -42.08 -3.54
CA ALA A 8 -1.98 -40.68 -3.40
C ALA A 8 -2.57 -40.12 -2.08
N PRO A 9 -1.81 -39.31 -1.32
CA PRO A 9 -2.31 -38.72 -0.09
C PRO A 9 -3.61 -37.99 -0.38
N SER A 10 -4.68 -38.38 0.30
CA SER A 10 -5.97 -37.69 0.20
C SER A 10 -5.84 -36.36 0.93
N VAL A 11 -5.77 -35.26 0.17
CA VAL A 11 -5.81 -33.92 0.74
C VAL A 11 -7.16 -33.75 1.43
N VAL A 12 -7.15 -33.62 2.76
CA VAL A 12 -8.35 -33.34 3.56
C VAL A 12 -8.57 -31.83 3.52
N TRP A 13 -9.68 -31.41 2.92
CA TRP A 13 -9.94 -30.01 2.62
C TRP A 13 -10.55 -29.25 3.82
N PRO A 14 -10.14 -28.00 4.09
CA PRO A 14 -10.93 -27.13 4.95
C PRO A 14 -12.30 -26.86 4.32
N GLN A 15 -13.35 -26.75 5.15
CA GLN A 15 -14.74 -26.57 4.68
C GLN A 15 -14.97 -25.26 3.90
N SER A 16 -14.07 -24.29 3.97
CA SER A 16 -14.14 -23.02 3.24
C SER A 16 -12.86 -22.80 2.44
N PHE A 17 -12.98 -22.85 1.12
CA PHE A 17 -11.90 -22.63 0.15
C PHE A 17 -11.39 -21.18 0.15
N ALA A 18 -12.31 -20.25 0.37
CA ALA A 18 -12.06 -18.85 0.71
C ALA A 18 -13.24 -18.35 1.55
N THR A 19 -13.01 -17.39 2.43
CA THR A 19 -14.06 -16.75 3.24
C THR A 19 -14.07 -15.26 2.93
N VAL A 20 -15.28 -14.71 2.78
CA VAL A 20 -15.49 -13.29 2.46
C VAL A 20 -16.33 -12.62 3.52
N CYS A 21 -15.86 -11.48 4.00
CA CYS A 21 -16.58 -10.60 4.94
C CYS A 21 -16.70 -9.20 4.33
N GLN A 22 -17.83 -8.54 4.50
CA GLN A 22 -18.03 -7.16 4.05
C GLN A 22 -18.09 -6.20 5.24
N LYS A 23 -17.69 -4.96 5.02
CA LYS A 23 -17.68 -3.87 6.01
C LYS A 23 -16.85 -4.25 7.24
N VAL A 24 -15.67 -4.80 7.01
CA VAL A 24 -14.81 -5.34 8.09
C VAL A 24 -14.22 -4.24 8.96
N LEU A 25 -13.94 -3.07 8.37
CA LEU A 25 -13.40 -1.92 9.06
C LEU A 25 -14.50 -0.91 9.41
N PRO A 26 -14.39 -0.22 10.56
CA PRO A 26 -15.14 1.01 10.81
C PRO A 26 -14.92 2.02 9.69
N SER A 27 -15.95 2.81 9.35
CA SER A 27 -15.90 3.72 8.20
C SER A 27 -14.73 4.71 8.25
N GLU A 28 -14.42 5.26 9.43
CA GLU A 28 -13.31 6.20 9.59
C GLU A 28 -11.95 5.55 9.26
N LEU A 29 -11.69 4.39 9.86
CA LEU A 29 -10.45 3.64 9.63
C LEU A 29 -10.32 3.21 8.16
N PHE A 30 -11.43 2.80 7.55
CA PHE A 30 -11.49 2.47 6.12
C PHE A 30 -11.16 3.67 5.24
N CYS A 31 -11.78 4.82 5.49
CA CYS A 31 -11.54 6.03 4.70
C CYS A 31 -10.08 6.48 4.81
N GLN A 32 -9.47 6.42 6.00
CA GLN A 32 -8.08 6.79 6.21
C GLN A 32 -7.12 5.88 5.43
N ILE A 33 -7.23 4.55 5.56
CA ILE A 33 -6.33 3.63 4.84
C ILE A 33 -6.54 3.71 3.31
N ALA A 34 -7.78 3.98 2.86
CA ALA A 34 -8.06 4.15 1.44
C ALA A 34 -7.47 5.46 0.89
N ALA A 35 -7.50 6.55 1.67
CA ALA A 35 -6.89 7.83 1.28
C ALA A 35 -5.36 7.73 1.20
N ASP A 36 -4.73 6.97 2.10
CA ASP A 36 -3.28 6.79 2.13
C ASP A 36 -2.78 5.72 1.16
N ALA A 37 -3.67 5.07 0.39
CA ALA A 37 -3.33 3.85 -0.33
C ALA A 37 -2.23 4.04 -1.39
N ASP A 38 -2.27 5.12 -2.17
CA ASP A 38 -1.26 5.41 -3.19
C ASP A 38 0.12 5.63 -2.55
N ALA A 39 0.16 6.42 -1.47
CA ALA A 39 1.38 6.67 -0.70
C ALA A 39 1.99 5.39 -0.13
N ILE A 40 1.15 4.49 0.39
CA ILE A 40 1.59 3.22 0.97
C ILE A 40 2.00 2.22 -0.13
N ALA A 41 1.39 2.27 -1.32
CA ALA A 41 1.72 1.37 -2.43
C ALA A 41 3.14 1.54 -2.97
N GLU A 42 3.74 2.73 -2.78
CA GLU A 42 5.14 3.02 -3.12
C GLU A 42 6.14 2.60 -2.04
N ALA A 43 5.64 2.12 -0.90
CA ALA A 43 6.44 1.69 0.24
C ALA A 43 6.78 0.18 0.16
N PRO A 44 7.81 -0.31 0.88
CA PRO A 44 8.12 -1.73 0.92
C PRO A 44 7.08 -2.54 1.71
N ASN A 45 7.22 -3.86 1.68
CA ASN A 45 6.45 -4.74 2.56
C ASN A 45 6.86 -4.54 4.02
N PHE A 46 5.86 -4.52 4.89
CA PHE A 46 6.04 -4.27 6.32
C PHE A 46 5.69 -5.47 7.18
N TRP A 47 6.32 -5.56 8.35
CA TRP A 47 6.08 -6.59 9.34
C TRP A 47 5.49 -6.04 10.63
N MET A 48 4.39 -6.63 11.10
CA MET A 48 3.82 -6.34 12.40
C MET A 48 3.89 -7.59 13.29
N PRO A 49 4.74 -7.60 14.35
CA PRO A 49 4.86 -8.77 15.20
C PRO A 49 3.58 -8.99 16.02
N LYS A 50 3.30 -10.25 16.38
CA LYS A 50 2.15 -10.66 17.20
C LYS A 50 1.97 -9.83 18.47
N ALA A 51 3.06 -9.54 19.17
CA ALA A 51 3.02 -8.72 20.38
C ALA A 51 2.52 -7.28 20.12
N ALA A 52 2.71 -6.73 18.92
CA ALA A 52 2.17 -5.43 18.53
C ALA A 52 0.68 -5.51 18.15
N ILE A 53 0.23 -6.66 17.63
CA ILE A 53 -1.15 -6.88 17.17
C ILE A 53 -2.09 -7.12 18.36
N LEU A 54 -1.67 -7.95 19.32
CA LEU A 54 -2.51 -8.38 20.44
C LEU A 54 -3.02 -7.18 21.30
N PRO A 55 -4.23 -7.31 21.89
CA PRO A 55 -4.77 -6.30 22.79
C PRO A 55 -3.82 -5.96 23.95
N GLY A 56 -3.79 -4.69 24.34
CA GLY A 56 -2.94 -4.21 25.44
C GLY A 56 -1.52 -3.80 25.02
N SER A 57 -1.18 -3.95 23.74
CA SER A 57 0.04 -3.34 23.21
C SER A 57 0.00 -1.82 23.34
N ARG A 58 1.10 -1.23 23.83
CA ARG A 58 1.27 0.23 23.99
C ARG A 58 2.07 0.86 22.85
N THR A 59 2.37 0.10 21.80
CA THR A 59 3.10 0.61 20.66
C THR A 59 2.22 1.58 19.88
N VAL A 60 2.78 2.73 19.50
CA VAL A 60 2.14 3.62 18.51
C VAL A 60 1.89 2.79 17.24
N ARG A 61 0.69 2.92 16.69
CA ARG A 61 0.24 2.19 15.50
C ARG A 61 0.01 3.15 14.34
N THR A 62 0.61 2.85 13.20
CA THR A 62 0.24 3.50 11.93
C THR A 62 -1.16 3.07 11.50
N ILE A 63 -1.71 3.70 10.47
CA ILE A 63 -3.03 3.34 9.95
C ILE A 63 -3.10 1.87 9.51
N GLY A 64 -2.07 1.38 8.81
CA GLY A 64 -1.99 -0.04 8.42
C GLY A 64 -1.91 -0.98 9.63
N GLU A 65 -1.15 -0.63 10.66
CA GLU A 65 -1.09 -1.43 11.89
C GLU A 65 -2.42 -1.44 12.66
N GLN A 66 -3.19 -0.34 12.61
CA GLN A 66 -4.54 -0.29 13.17
C GLN A 66 -5.50 -1.21 12.38
N VAL A 67 -5.42 -1.20 11.05
CA VAL A 67 -6.20 -2.10 10.18
C VAL A 67 -5.90 -3.57 10.49
N ILE A 68 -4.63 -3.96 10.60
CA ILE A 68 -4.23 -5.35 10.92
C ILE A 68 -4.79 -5.79 12.25
N ALA A 69 -4.69 -4.95 13.28
CA ALA A 69 -5.25 -5.25 14.59
C ALA A 69 -6.77 -5.38 14.56
N GLN A 70 -7.45 -4.51 13.81
CA GLN A 70 -8.91 -4.57 13.61
C GLN A 70 -9.31 -5.89 12.92
N VAL A 71 -8.63 -6.27 11.83
CA VAL A 71 -8.85 -7.53 11.10
C VAL A 71 -8.59 -8.74 12.00
N TYR A 72 -7.53 -8.73 12.80
CA TYR A 72 -7.26 -9.77 13.78
C TYR A 72 -8.42 -9.91 14.78
N ASP A 73 -8.78 -8.82 15.44
CA ASP A 73 -9.74 -8.85 16.53
C ASP A 73 -11.15 -9.25 16.07
N HIS A 74 -11.55 -8.84 14.87
CA HIS A 74 -12.92 -9.02 14.39
C HIS A 74 -13.12 -10.24 13.51
N VAL A 75 -12.07 -10.69 12.83
CA VAL A 75 -12.17 -11.79 11.86
C VAL A 75 -11.23 -12.91 12.23
N LEU A 76 -9.92 -12.67 12.31
CA LEU A 76 -8.95 -13.76 12.28
C LEU A 76 -8.62 -14.41 13.63
N ARG A 77 -8.96 -13.79 14.77
CA ARG A 77 -8.60 -14.30 16.11
C ARG A 77 -9.02 -15.76 16.33
N SER A 78 -10.20 -16.16 15.86
CA SER A 78 -10.72 -17.52 16.00
C SER A 78 -10.29 -18.49 14.90
N HIS A 79 -9.57 -18.01 13.88
CA HIS A 79 -9.19 -18.78 12.70
C HIS A 79 -7.70 -19.01 12.57
N LEU A 80 -6.88 -18.14 13.16
CA LEU A 80 -5.43 -18.36 13.21
C LEU A 80 -5.10 -19.47 14.21
N PRO A 81 -4.10 -20.33 13.90
CA PRO A 81 -3.60 -21.32 14.84
C PRO A 81 -2.88 -20.63 16.01
N CYS A 82 -2.37 -21.38 16.99
CA CYS A 82 -1.71 -20.75 18.16
C CYS A 82 -0.30 -20.22 17.86
N ASP A 83 0.36 -20.74 16.84
CA ASP A 83 1.79 -20.62 16.50
C ASP A 83 2.11 -19.56 15.44
N TRP A 84 1.17 -18.67 15.10
CA TRP A 84 1.49 -17.47 14.32
C TRP A 84 2.39 -16.52 15.12
N GLU A 85 3.26 -15.79 14.42
CA GLU A 85 4.27 -14.89 14.99
C GLU A 85 4.10 -13.42 14.57
N GLY A 86 3.35 -13.16 13.49
CA GLY A 86 2.99 -11.81 13.07
C GLY A 86 2.33 -11.77 11.71
N ALA A 87 2.17 -10.55 11.21
CA ALA A 87 1.60 -10.29 9.90
C ALA A 87 2.55 -9.47 9.04
N GLU A 88 2.77 -9.90 7.81
CA GLU A 88 3.33 -9.08 6.74
C GLU A 88 2.20 -8.34 6.04
N TRP A 89 2.42 -7.11 5.60
CA TRP A 89 1.41 -6.36 4.86
C TRP A 89 2.00 -5.31 3.92
N TRP A 90 1.24 -4.98 2.89
CA TRP A 90 1.53 -3.94 1.91
C TRP A 90 0.24 -3.49 1.21
N VAL A 91 0.31 -2.42 0.43
CA VAL A 91 -0.80 -1.94 -0.40
C VAL A 91 -0.44 -2.09 -1.87
N GLN A 92 -1.44 -2.37 -2.69
CA GLN A 92 -1.30 -2.49 -4.13
C GLN A 92 -2.41 -1.74 -4.84
N VAL A 93 -2.03 -0.91 -5.80
CA VAL A 93 -2.92 -0.11 -6.64
C VAL A 93 -2.81 -0.62 -8.09
N TYR A 94 -3.87 -1.25 -8.59
CA TYR A 94 -3.92 -1.75 -9.96
C TYR A 94 -4.53 -0.72 -10.90
N GLN A 95 -3.79 -0.41 -11.96
CA GLN A 95 -4.30 0.32 -13.11
C GLN A 95 -5.26 -0.57 -13.92
N PRO A 96 -6.29 0.01 -14.57
CA PRO A 96 -7.20 -0.74 -15.46
C PRO A 96 -6.44 -1.54 -16.52
N GLY A 97 -6.97 -2.71 -16.91
CA GLY A 97 -6.33 -3.56 -17.91
C GLY A 97 -5.13 -4.39 -17.43
N LYS A 98 -4.85 -4.41 -16.12
CA LYS A 98 -3.74 -5.18 -15.53
C LYS A 98 -4.26 -6.30 -14.62
N GLY A 99 -3.95 -7.54 -14.99
CA GLY A 99 -4.10 -8.71 -14.13
C GLY A 99 -2.84 -9.05 -13.34
N LEU A 100 -2.91 -10.15 -12.58
CA LEU A 100 -1.77 -10.77 -11.89
C LEU A 100 -1.72 -12.24 -12.26
N ALA A 101 -0.56 -12.70 -12.71
CA ALA A 101 -0.33 -14.12 -12.98
C ALA A 101 -0.58 -14.96 -11.72
N PHE A 102 -0.96 -16.22 -11.91
CA PHE A 102 -1.08 -17.15 -10.81
C PHE A 102 0.28 -17.37 -10.16
N HIS A 103 0.33 -17.19 -8.84
CA HIS A 103 1.53 -17.30 -8.03
C HIS A 103 1.17 -17.80 -6.64
N PHE A 104 2.20 -17.98 -5.82
CA PHE A 104 2.08 -18.27 -4.40
C PHE A 104 2.75 -17.13 -3.62
N ASP A 105 2.11 -16.69 -2.55
CA ASP A 105 2.77 -15.86 -1.56
C ASP A 105 3.87 -16.70 -0.89
N LYS A 106 5.06 -16.12 -0.76
CA LYS A 106 6.22 -16.84 -0.25
C LYS A 106 7.23 -15.91 0.38
N ASP A 107 8.07 -16.47 1.25
CA ASP A 107 9.31 -15.82 1.64
C ASP A 107 10.27 -15.87 0.42
N GLU A 108 10.43 -14.72 -0.24
CA GLU A 108 11.24 -14.58 -1.44
C GLU A 108 12.71 -14.96 -1.21
N HIS A 109 13.26 -14.71 -0.03
CA HIS A 109 14.66 -15.03 0.28
C HIS A 109 14.85 -16.52 0.51
N MET A 110 13.93 -17.17 1.24
CA MET A 110 13.97 -18.62 1.40
C MET A 110 13.89 -19.35 0.05
N MET A 111 13.05 -18.84 -0.87
CA MET A 111 12.95 -19.39 -2.21
C MET A 111 14.23 -19.13 -3.03
N ALA A 112 14.80 -17.92 -2.97
CA ALA A 112 15.98 -17.55 -3.73
C ALA A 112 17.25 -18.26 -3.26
N GLU A 113 17.45 -18.37 -1.95
CA GLU A 113 18.71 -18.86 -1.35
C GLU A 113 18.68 -20.37 -1.12
N GLN A 114 17.53 -20.90 -0.72
CA GLN A 114 17.42 -22.29 -0.25
C GLN A 114 16.53 -23.14 -1.17
N HIS A 115 15.87 -22.53 -2.15
CA HIS A 115 14.89 -23.19 -3.02
C HIS A 115 13.75 -23.86 -2.23
N VAL A 116 13.41 -23.28 -1.08
CA VAL A 116 12.31 -23.74 -0.24
C VAL A 116 11.18 -22.72 -0.30
N MET A 117 10.01 -23.21 -0.67
CA MET A 117 8.77 -22.45 -0.68
C MET A 117 8.18 -22.45 0.74
N VAL A 118 8.29 -21.32 1.43
CA VAL A 118 7.67 -21.09 2.74
C VAL A 118 6.52 -20.11 2.55
N HIS A 119 5.32 -20.52 2.94
CA HIS A 119 4.07 -19.78 2.70
C HIS A 119 3.54 -19.14 3.99
N PRO A 120 2.69 -18.09 3.87
CA PRO A 120 1.85 -17.66 4.97
C PRO A 120 0.94 -18.82 5.43
N ILE A 121 0.56 -18.79 6.71
CA ILE A 121 -0.52 -19.64 7.24
C ILE A 121 -1.85 -19.23 6.60
N THR A 122 -2.07 -17.92 6.49
CA THR A 122 -3.32 -17.35 5.98
C THR A 122 -2.99 -16.10 5.21
N SER A 123 -3.49 -16.01 3.97
CA SER A 123 -3.42 -14.80 3.15
C SER A 123 -4.75 -14.08 3.20
N CYS A 124 -4.70 -12.76 3.33
CA CYS A 124 -5.87 -11.89 3.34
C CYS A 124 -5.73 -10.78 2.30
N ILE A 125 -6.85 -10.44 1.67
CA ILE A 125 -6.99 -9.34 0.73
C ILE A 125 -8.12 -8.46 1.23
N LEU A 126 -7.78 -7.27 1.70
CA LEU A 126 -8.72 -6.21 2.03
C LEU A 126 -8.85 -5.28 0.82
N TYR A 127 -10.03 -5.20 0.23
CA TYR A 127 -10.30 -4.32 -0.89
C TYR A 127 -10.59 -2.90 -0.39
N LEU A 128 -9.67 -1.96 -0.67
CA LEU A 128 -9.77 -0.54 -0.32
C LEU A 128 -10.58 0.24 -1.37
N ALA A 129 -10.49 -0.17 -2.62
CA ALA A 129 -11.35 0.29 -3.70
C ALA A 129 -11.70 -0.90 -4.60
N GLY A 130 -12.87 -0.84 -5.23
CA GLY A 130 -13.40 -1.95 -5.99
C GLY A 130 -14.56 -1.56 -6.88
N GLY A 131 -15.18 -2.59 -7.46
CA GLY A 131 -16.37 -2.43 -8.28
C GLY A 131 -17.62 -2.06 -7.47
N SER A 132 -18.71 -1.91 -8.20
CA SER A 132 -20.07 -1.74 -7.68
C SER A 132 -20.94 -2.93 -8.13
N GLU A 133 -22.24 -2.88 -7.83
CA GLU A 133 -23.18 -3.87 -8.38
C GLU A 133 -23.22 -3.83 -9.92
N ASP A 134 -23.01 -2.64 -10.51
CA ASP A 134 -23.09 -2.40 -11.95
C ASP A 134 -21.73 -2.48 -12.67
N THR A 135 -20.62 -2.32 -11.94
CA THR A 135 -19.25 -2.36 -12.49
C THR A 135 -18.43 -3.44 -11.82
N ARG A 136 -18.03 -4.47 -12.58
CA ARG A 136 -17.16 -5.54 -12.05
C ARG A 136 -15.71 -5.34 -12.49
N LEU A 137 -14.83 -5.13 -11.53
CA LEU A 137 -13.38 -5.13 -11.76
C LEU A 137 -12.81 -6.56 -11.72
N GLY A 138 -11.51 -6.67 -12.01
CA GLY A 138 -10.78 -7.94 -12.07
C GLY A 138 -10.90 -8.73 -10.76
N PRO A 139 -11.51 -9.93 -10.77
CA PRO A 139 -11.64 -10.73 -9.57
C PRO A 139 -10.28 -11.31 -9.17
N THR A 140 -10.06 -11.41 -7.86
CA THR A 140 -9.06 -12.34 -7.33
C THR A 140 -9.54 -13.75 -7.59
N VAL A 141 -8.67 -14.59 -8.13
CA VAL A 141 -8.93 -16.02 -8.33
C VAL A 141 -8.02 -16.80 -7.43
N ILE A 142 -8.62 -17.62 -6.58
CA ILE A 142 -7.91 -18.59 -5.72
C ILE A 142 -8.16 -19.96 -6.35
N ILE A 143 -7.13 -20.78 -6.49
CA ILE A 143 -7.20 -22.11 -7.11
C ILE A 143 -6.63 -23.19 -6.19
N ASP A 144 -7.08 -24.43 -6.36
CA ASP A 144 -6.71 -25.53 -5.47
C ASP A 144 -5.34 -26.15 -5.76
N GLN A 145 -4.41 -25.36 -6.31
CA GLN A 145 -3.00 -25.73 -6.42
C GLN A 145 -2.23 -25.27 -5.18
N GLN A 146 -1.33 -26.13 -4.71
CA GLN A 146 -0.33 -25.85 -3.67
C GLN A 146 1.05 -26.15 -4.22
N TYR A 147 2.09 -25.53 -3.68
CA TYR A 147 3.46 -25.84 -4.09
C TYR A 147 3.99 -27.06 -3.33
N ASP A 148 4.40 -28.09 -4.05
CA ASP A 148 5.06 -29.26 -3.49
C ASP A 148 6.58 -29.02 -3.51
N ASN A 149 7.17 -28.81 -2.34
CA ASN A 149 8.61 -28.60 -2.18
C ASN A 149 9.45 -29.83 -2.58
N GLU A 150 8.94 -31.05 -2.44
CA GLU A 150 9.67 -32.27 -2.82
C GLU A 150 9.69 -32.43 -4.34
N GLN A 151 8.59 -32.07 -5.02
CA GLN A 151 8.48 -32.14 -6.47
C GLN A 151 8.93 -30.85 -7.18
N GLY A 152 9.13 -29.76 -6.46
CA GLY A 152 9.51 -28.45 -7.01
C GLY A 152 8.48 -27.88 -7.98
N ARG A 153 7.19 -28.14 -7.77
CA ARG A 153 6.11 -27.72 -8.69
C ARG A 153 4.76 -27.55 -8.00
N ALA A 154 3.87 -26.83 -8.66
CA ALA A 154 2.46 -26.75 -8.26
C ALA A 154 1.75 -28.10 -8.44
N VAL A 155 0.97 -28.51 -7.44
CA VAL A 155 0.16 -29.73 -7.43
C VAL A 155 -1.27 -29.42 -6.96
N PRO A 156 -2.31 -29.99 -7.58
CA PRO A 156 -2.25 -30.77 -8.82
C PRO A 156 -1.79 -29.91 -10.02
N GLU A 157 -1.31 -30.53 -11.09
CA GLU A 157 -0.87 -29.82 -12.31
C GLU A 157 -2.01 -28.99 -12.94
N HIS A 158 -3.26 -29.47 -12.80
CA HIS A 158 -4.45 -28.78 -13.25
C HIS A 158 -5.37 -28.52 -12.06
N PRO A 159 -5.67 -27.24 -11.74
CA PRO A 159 -6.64 -26.93 -10.69
C PRO A 159 -8.01 -27.49 -11.07
N ALA A 160 -8.67 -28.12 -10.13
CA ALA A 160 -10.03 -28.63 -10.29
C ALA A 160 -11.09 -27.66 -9.73
N ARG A 161 -10.68 -26.74 -8.84
CA ARG A 161 -11.58 -25.80 -8.17
C ARG A 161 -10.98 -24.41 -8.12
N CYS A 162 -11.86 -23.43 -8.19
CA CYS A 162 -11.52 -22.03 -8.02
C CYS A 162 -12.62 -21.27 -7.27
N ALA A 163 -12.23 -20.16 -6.65
CA ALA A 163 -13.12 -19.12 -6.16
C ALA A 163 -12.77 -17.82 -6.85
N LEU A 164 -13.79 -17.09 -7.29
CA LEU A 164 -13.66 -15.76 -7.86
C LEU A 164 -14.23 -14.75 -6.86
N VAL A 165 -13.40 -13.81 -6.43
CA VAL A 165 -13.77 -12.77 -5.48
C VAL A 165 -13.65 -11.42 -6.17
N TYR A 166 -14.80 -10.86 -6.53
CA TYR A 166 -14.87 -9.53 -7.12
C TYR A 166 -14.61 -8.47 -6.05
N PRO A 167 -13.74 -7.49 -6.31
CA PRO A 167 -13.37 -6.50 -5.31
C PRO A 167 -14.56 -5.60 -5.01
N LEU A 168 -14.95 -5.53 -3.74
CA LEU A 168 -15.91 -4.56 -3.22
C LEU A 168 -15.25 -3.76 -2.09
N ALA A 169 -15.44 -2.45 -2.06
CA ALA A 169 -14.87 -1.60 -1.02
C ALA A 169 -15.20 -2.11 0.39
N ASN A 170 -14.19 -2.14 1.27
CA ASN A 170 -14.26 -2.63 2.65
C ASN A 170 -14.67 -4.11 2.75
N GLN A 171 -14.36 -4.91 1.73
CA GLN A 171 -14.50 -6.36 1.75
C GLN A 171 -13.15 -7.00 2.07
N LEU A 172 -13.17 -7.99 2.98
CA LEU A 172 -12.03 -8.85 3.27
C LEU A 172 -12.28 -10.22 2.65
N CYS A 173 -11.30 -10.73 1.93
CA CYS A 173 -11.22 -12.13 1.54
C CYS A 173 -10.03 -12.76 2.26
N TRP A 174 -10.19 -13.95 2.84
CA TRP A 174 -9.06 -14.70 3.39
C TRP A 174 -9.15 -16.18 3.04
N PHE A 175 -7.98 -16.81 2.93
CA PHE A 175 -7.82 -18.19 2.47
C PHE A 175 -6.50 -18.78 2.99
N ASP A 176 -6.33 -20.10 2.82
CA ASP A 176 -5.08 -20.80 3.16
C ASP A 176 -3.91 -20.24 2.33
N GLY A 177 -2.85 -19.76 2.99
CA GLY A 177 -1.73 -19.07 2.34
C GLY A 177 -0.91 -19.97 1.40
N GLN A 178 -1.12 -21.28 1.42
CA GLN A 178 -0.48 -22.22 0.49
C GLN A 178 -1.17 -22.29 -0.88
N LEU A 179 -2.37 -21.71 -1.02
CA LEU A 179 -3.13 -21.79 -2.28
C LEU A 179 -2.58 -20.80 -3.31
N ALA A 180 -2.40 -21.29 -4.54
CA ALA A 180 -2.11 -20.42 -5.67
C ALA A 180 -3.27 -19.46 -5.93
N HIS A 181 -2.94 -18.25 -6.31
CA HIS A 181 -3.92 -17.23 -6.62
C HIS A 181 -3.38 -16.20 -7.61
N GLY A 182 -4.29 -15.44 -8.20
CA GLY A 182 -3.98 -14.41 -9.18
C GLY A 182 -5.14 -13.43 -9.33
N VAL A 183 -5.03 -12.52 -10.28
CA VAL A 183 -6.06 -11.51 -10.57
C VAL A 183 -6.36 -11.56 -12.05
N LEU A 184 -7.62 -11.82 -12.41
CA LEU A 184 -8.03 -11.71 -13.81
C LEU A 184 -8.12 -10.26 -14.23
N ASP A 185 -7.83 -10.00 -15.50
CA ASP A 185 -8.00 -8.68 -16.07
C ASP A 185 -9.48 -8.27 -16.13
N SER A 186 -9.72 -6.96 -16.14
CA SER A 186 -11.03 -6.36 -16.35
C SER A 186 -10.93 -5.20 -17.33
N PRO A 187 -11.80 -5.15 -18.35
CA PRO A 187 -11.83 -4.04 -19.30
C PRO A 187 -12.51 -2.78 -18.74
N GLN A 188 -13.00 -2.81 -17.50
CA GLN A 188 -13.66 -1.67 -16.86
C GLN A 188 -12.65 -0.66 -16.35
N ASP A 189 -12.92 0.62 -16.59
CA ASP A 189 -12.16 1.75 -16.07
C ASP A 189 -12.52 1.97 -14.58
N GLY A 190 -11.88 1.21 -13.70
CA GLY A 190 -12.02 1.39 -12.27
C GLY A 190 -10.77 0.95 -11.53
N LEU A 191 -10.47 1.66 -10.45
CA LEU A 191 -9.28 1.42 -9.65
C LEU A 191 -9.52 0.23 -8.71
N ARG A 192 -8.65 -0.78 -8.78
CA ARG A 192 -8.62 -1.90 -7.83
C ARG A 192 -7.49 -1.64 -6.85
N VAL A 193 -7.84 -1.29 -5.62
CA VAL A 193 -6.88 -1.03 -4.55
C VAL A 193 -7.05 -2.08 -3.47
N THR A 194 -5.95 -2.71 -3.07
CA THR A 194 -5.95 -3.77 -2.06
C THR A 194 -4.87 -3.54 -1.03
N MET A 195 -5.21 -3.75 0.25
CA MET A 195 -4.22 -4.02 1.29
C MET A 195 -4.12 -5.54 1.46
N LEU A 196 -2.91 -6.06 1.32
CA LEU A 196 -2.61 -7.48 1.46
C LEU A 196 -2.06 -7.71 2.87
N ILE A 197 -2.52 -8.77 3.53
CA ILE A 197 -2.11 -9.12 4.90
C ILE A 197 -1.86 -10.62 4.98
N ASN A 198 -0.61 -10.99 5.17
CA ASN A 198 -0.16 -12.38 5.26
C ASN A 198 0.22 -12.72 6.70
N TRP A 199 -0.40 -13.75 7.26
CA TRP A 199 -0.18 -14.19 8.63
C TRP A 199 0.80 -15.35 8.64
N TRP A 200 1.90 -15.21 9.39
CA TRP A 200 3.03 -16.12 9.27
C TRP A 200 3.33 -16.86 10.58
N ALA A 201 3.80 -18.11 10.45
CA ALA A 201 4.36 -18.90 11.56
C ALA A 201 5.76 -18.42 11.97
N ALA A 202 6.46 -17.74 11.08
CA ALA A 202 7.75 -17.11 11.32
C ALA A 202 7.86 -15.87 10.44
N ARG A 203 8.54 -14.82 10.93
CA ARG A 203 8.73 -13.59 10.15
C ARG A 203 9.48 -13.90 8.84
N PRO A 204 8.95 -13.51 7.66
CA PRO A 204 9.68 -13.59 6.40
C PRO A 204 10.95 -12.76 6.42
N GLN A 205 11.99 -13.20 5.74
CA GLN A 205 13.24 -12.45 5.67
C GLN A 205 13.07 -11.08 4.99
N ASP A 206 13.90 -10.12 5.38
CA ASP A 206 13.92 -8.73 4.89
C ASP A 206 12.63 -7.91 5.08
N THR A 207 11.73 -8.39 5.95
CA THR A 207 10.58 -7.60 6.39
C THR A 207 10.88 -6.86 7.70
N HIS A 208 10.47 -5.59 7.78
CA HIS A 208 10.69 -4.74 8.93
C HIS A 208 9.40 -4.03 9.35
N ARG A 209 9.32 -3.66 10.62
CA ARG A 209 8.19 -2.89 11.13
C ARG A 209 8.25 -1.48 10.57
N VAL A 210 7.08 -0.91 10.21
CA VAL A 210 7.01 0.49 9.80
C VAL A 210 7.69 1.38 10.84
N THR A 211 8.56 2.23 10.35
CA THR A 211 9.15 3.34 11.12
C THR A 211 8.68 4.67 10.55
N PRO A 212 8.74 5.77 11.32
CA PRO A 212 8.43 7.09 10.79
C PRO A 212 9.23 7.47 9.54
N ALA A 213 10.47 6.97 9.39
CA ALA A 213 11.30 7.24 8.23
C ALA A 213 10.78 6.59 6.94
N ASP A 214 9.99 5.52 7.04
CA ASP A 214 9.41 4.81 5.89
C ASP A 214 8.19 5.56 5.33
N ILE A 215 7.50 6.32 6.19
CA ILE A 215 6.34 7.15 5.82
C ILE A 215 6.80 8.43 5.09
N VAL A 216 8.02 8.90 5.35
CA VAL A 216 8.60 10.13 4.77
C VAL A 216 9.19 9.89 3.37
N LYS A 217 9.27 8.63 2.89
CA LYS A 217 9.77 8.32 1.55
C LYS A 217 8.77 8.54 0.42
N VAL A 218 7.53 8.87 0.74
CA VAL A 218 6.60 9.45 -0.23
C VAL A 218 7.00 10.91 -0.35
N PRO A 219 7.55 11.37 -1.50
CA PRO A 219 7.63 12.79 -1.71
C PRO A 219 6.20 13.29 -1.52
N PRO A 220 5.93 14.26 -0.61
CA PRO A 220 4.62 14.88 -0.61
C PRO A 220 4.35 15.28 -2.05
N GLY A 221 3.23 14.79 -2.62
CA GLY A 221 2.84 15.14 -3.97
C GLY A 221 2.95 16.64 -4.14
N ASP A 222 3.35 17.10 -5.33
CA ASP A 222 3.60 18.50 -5.67
C ASP A 222 2.30 19.35 -5.70
N GLU A 223 1.39 19.14 -4.75
CA GLU A 223 0.12 19.84 -4.65
C GLU A 223 0.05 20.64 -3.34
N PRO A 224 -0.33 21.93 -3.40
CA PRO A 224 -0.57 22.74 -2.22
C PRO A 224 -1.70 22.16 -1.37
N ILE A 225 -1.50 22.07 -0.05
CA ILE A 225 -2.55 21.65 0.89
C ILE A 225 -3.24 22.91 1.42
N MET A 226 -4.57 22.99 1.31
CA MET A 226 -5.32 24.10 1.89
C MET A 226 -5.24 24.05 3.42
N VAL A 227 -5.13 25.22 4.06
CA VAL A 227 -5.03 25.30 5.54
C VAL A 227 -6.23 24.64 6.21
N ASP A 228 -7.44 24.79 5.65
CA ASP A 228 -8.66 24.22 6.25
C ASP A 228 -8.64 22.69 6.23
N ASP A 229 -8.16 22.09 5.14
CA ASP A 229 -8.09 20.63 4.98
C ASP A 229 -7.07 20.04 5.95
N LEU A 230 -5.93 20.72 6.12
CA LEU A 230 -4.93 20.33 7.12
C LEU A 230 -5.51 20.40 8.54
N LEU A 231 -6.22 21.47 8.88
CA LEU A 231 -6.83 21.64 10.20
C LEU A 231 -7.92 20.58 10.49
N GLU A 232 -8.74 20.27 9.49
CA GLU A 232 -9.75 19.22 9.61
C GLU A 232 -9.11 17.85 9.86
N SER A 233 -7.95 17.56 9.26
CA SER A 233 -7.21 16.32 9.54
C SER A 233 -6.74 16.20 11.00
N TYR A 234 -6.58 17.32 11.71
CA TYR A 234 -6.27 17.35 13.15
C TYR A 234 -7.53 17.42 14.04
N GLY A 235 -8.72 17.29 13.45
CA GLY A 235 -10.00 17.43 14.17
C GLY A 235 -10.29 18.86 14.63
N ILE A 236 -9.61 19.85 14.04
CA ILE A 236 -9.74 21.25 14.39
C ILE A 236 -10.64 21.91 13.36
N SER A 237 -11.74 22.52 13.82
CA SER A 237 -12.58 23.34 12.95
C SER A 237 -12.32 24.81 13.20
N VAL A 238 -12.28 25.61 12.13
CA VAL A 238 -12.22 27.07 12.18
C VAL A 238 -13.60 27.71 12.03
N VAL A 239 -14.64 26.89 11.84
CA VAL A 239 -16.05 27.33 11.70
C VAL A 239 -16.99 26.50 12.58
N GLY A 240 -18.16 27.07 12.88
CA GLY A 240 -19.20 26.37 13.66
C GLY A 240 -18.98 26.37 15.19
N PRO A 241 -19.80 25.60 15.93
CA PRO A 241 -19.86 25.68 17.40
C PRO A 241 -18.58 25.19 18.11
N ASN A 242 -17.68 24.52 17.40
CA ASN A 242 -16.39 24.04 17.90
C ASN A 242 -15.20 24.83 17.31
N ALA A 243 -15.46 26.01 16.73
CA ALA A 243 -14.43 26.83 16.13
C ALA A 243 -13.38 27.26 17.16
N VAL A 244 -12.11 27.03 16.82
CA VAL A 244 -10.99 27.59 17.58
C VAL A 244 -10.55 28.92 16.98
N HIS A 245 -10.18 29.88 17.84
CA HIS A 245 -9.89 31.25 17.42
C HIS A 245 -8.41 31.49 17.12
N VAL A 246 -7.53 30.64 17.66
CA VAL A 246 -6.06 30.72 17.48
C VAL A 246 -5.52 29.29 17.44
N ILE A 247 -4.65 29.01 16.48
CA ILE A 247 -4.01 27.71 16.30
C ILE A 247 -2.51 27.96 16.16
N ALA A 248 -1.72 27.22 16.93
CA ALA A 248 -0.27 27.11 16.73
C ALA A 248 0.02 25.65 16.37
N MET A 249 0.70 25.43 15.25
CA MET A 249 1.08 24.10 14.80
C MET A 249 2.55 24.11 14.39
N GLU A 250 3.23 23.00 14.66
CA GLU A 250 4.56 22.73 14.10
C GLU A 250 4.38 21.90 12.83
N HIS A 251 4.91 22.38 11.70
CA HIS A 251 4.92 21.67 10.43
C HIS A 251 6.36 21.61 9.88
N GLN A 252 6.71 20.52 9.19
CA GLN A 252 8.00 20.37 8.50
C GLN A 252 7.76 20.17 7.00
N GLY A 253 8.57 20.80 6.15
CA GLY A 253 8.54 20.61 4.69
C GLY A 253 7.57 21.51 3.89
N TYR A 254 6.77 22.33 4.57
CA TYR A 254 5.82 23.24 3.94
C TYR A 254 6.11 24.70 4.31
N GLU A 255 5.83 25.63 3.40
CA GLU A 255 5.79 27.07 3.64
C GLU A 255 4.35 27.57 3.51
N LEU A 256 3.93 28.47 4.41
CA LEU A 256 2.59 29.05 4.35
C LEU A 256 2.56 30.16 3.30
N TYR A 257 1.76 29.99 2.25
CA TYR A 257 1.61 30.93 1.17
C TYR A 257 0.24 31.62 1.20
N PRO A 258 0.16 32.96 1.26
CA PRO A 258 -1.10 33.68 1.16
C PRO A 258 -1.65 33.61 -0.27
N MET A 259 -2.91 33.22 -0.42
CA MET A 259 -3.59 33.17 -1.70
C MET A 259 -4.06 34.58 -2.08
N ALA A 260 -3.44 35.17 -3.09
CA ALA A 260 -3.73 36.52 -3.56
C ALA A 260 -4.80 36.52 -4.66
N ASP A 261 -6.04 36.11 -4.37
CA ASP A 261 -7.25 36.65 -5.04
C ASP A 261 -8.53 35.99 -4.51
N GLU A 262 -9.43 36.78 -3.94
CA GLU A 262 -10.80 36.33 -3.60
C GLU A 262 -11.73 36.27 -4.83
N ASN A 263 -11.25 36.65 -6.03
CA ASN A 263 -12.09 36.89 -7.21
C ASN A 263 -11.97 35.86 -8.35
N SER A 264 -11.18 34.79 -8.22
CA SER A 264 -10.96 33.81 -9.32
C SER A 264 -11.58 32.42 -9.10
N LEU A 265 -12.32 32.21 -8.02
CA LEU A 265 -13.02 30.95 -7.77
C LEU A 265 -14.48 31.05 -8.23
N ASP A 266 -14.77 30.37 -9.35
CA ASP A 266 -16.11 30.14 -9.91
C ASP A 266 -17.13 29.75 -8.81
N GLY A 267 -17.96 30.71 -8.41
CA GLY A 267 -19.43 30.64 -8.36
C GLY A 267 -20.13 29.57 -7.50
N SER A 268 -19.43 28.63 -6.87
CA SER A 268 -20.04 27.42 -6.31
C SER A 268 -19.37 26.93 -5.03
N TYR A 269 -19.04 27.78 -4.05
CA TYR A 269 -18.65 27.28 -2.73
C TYR A 269 -19.18 28.12 -1.57
N ASP A 270 -20.02 27.48 -0.75
CA ASP A 270 -20.68 28.00 0.45
C ASP A 270 -19.77 27.86 1.71
N ARG A 271 -18.46 28.06 1.57
CA ARG A 271 -17.49 27.92 2.67
C ARG A 271 -16.50 29.08 2.66
N PHE A 272 -16.38 29.75 3.82
CA PHE A 272 -15.22 30.58 4.14
C PHE A 272 -13.98 29.70 4.07
N LYS A 273 -13.20 29.82 2.98
CA LYS A 273 -11.90 29.17 2.88
C LYS A 273 -10.85 30.12 3.43
N THR A 274 -9.96 29.62 4.29
CA THR A 274 -8.76 30.36 4.67
C THR A 274 -7.95 30.65 3.41
N ALA A 275 -7.65 31.92 3.14
CA ALA A 275 -6.93 32.37 1.94
C ALA A 275 -5.42 32.08 2.04
N ALA A 276 -5.05 30.85 2.39
CA ALA A 276 -3.68 30.41 2.45
C ALA A 276 -3.59 28.90 2.18
N ALA A 277 -2.46 28.50 1.61
CA ALA A 277 -2.12 27.10 1.40
C ALA A 277 -0.71 26.83 1.92
N PHE A 278 -0.47 25.60 2.35
CA PHE A 278 0.86 25.10 2.62
C PHE A 278 1.45 24.61 1.30
N VAL A 279 2.51 25.28 0.84
CA VAL A 279 3.22 24.98 -0.40
C VAL A 279 4.52 24.27 -0.05
N PRO A 280 4.86 23.13 -0.67
CA PRO A 280 6.15 22.50 -0.47
C PRO A 280 7.32 23.46 -0.74
N ALA A 281 8.28 23.53 0.18
CA ALA A 281 9.34 24.54 0.13
C ALA A 281 10.17 24.50 -1.16
N HIS A 282 10.30 23.33 -1.80
CA HIS A 282 11.01 23.18 -3.07
C HIS A 282 10.27 23.78 -4.28
N MET A 283 8.95 24.00 -4.17
CA MET A 283 8.16 24.65 -5.23
C MET A 283 8.37 26.17 -5.29
N LEU A 284 8.99 26.76 -4.27
CA LEU A 284 9.21 28.21 -4.17
C LEU A 284 10.58 28.65 -4.72
N ALA A 285 11.21 27.82 -5.57
CA ALA A 285 12.54 28.08 -6.10
C ALA A 285 12.63 29.34 -7.00
N SER A 286 13.19 30.38 -6.39
CA SER A 286 13.94 31.53 -6.92
C SER A 286 13.32 32.38 -8.03
N THR A 287 12.45 33.34 -7.68
CA THR A 287 12.50 34.65 -8.34
C THR A 287 13.69 35.43 -7.78
N GLY A 288 14.90 35.00 -8.17
CA GLY A 288 16.12 35.77 -8.00
C GLY A 288 16.02 37.01 -8.87
N SER A 289 16.17 38.17 -8.25
CA SER A 289 16.12 39.48 -8.88
C SER A 289 17.22 39.65 -9.92
N ASP A 290 16.84 39.74 -11.19
CA ASP A 290 17.62 40.46 -12.20
C ASP A 290 17.51 41.96 -11.90
N SER A 291 18.46 42.46 -11.09
CA SER A 291 18.81 43.88 -11.09
C SER A 291 20.22 43.98 -11.68
N GLU A 292 20.27 44.21 -13.00
CA GLU A 292 21.45 44.71 -13.69
C GLU A 292 21.77 46.13 -13.18
N GLU A 293 22.78 46.26 -12.33
CA GLU A 293 23.56 47.50 -12.21
C GLU A 293 25.04 47.16 -12.45
N GLY A 294 25.64 47.89 -13.40
CA GLY A 294 26.94 47.59 -13.95
C GLY A 294 28.12 48.03 -13.08
N SER A 295 29.26 47.39 -13.35
CA SER A 295 30.57 48.01 -13.22
C SER A 295 31.57 47.28 -14.12
N GLU A 296 32.22 48.06 -14.98
CA GLU A 296 33.41 47.71 -15.76
C GLU A 296 34.56 47.26 -14.83
N GLU A 297 35.33 46.23 -15.21
CA GLU A 297 36.80 46.32 -15.39
C GLU A 297 37.47 44.96 -15.68
N PHE A 298 38.27 44.99 -16.76
CA PHE A 298 39.60 44.38 -16.95
C PHE A 298 39.81 42.86 -17.19
N ASP A 299 40.25 42.59 -18.43
CA ASP A 299 41.00 41.46 -19.04
C ASP A 299 42.30 41.09 -18.25
N PRO A 300 42.99 39.91 -18.39
CA PRO A 300 43.32 39.26 -19.67
C PRO A 300 43.33 37.72 -19.75
N GLN A 301 43.19 37.20 -20.98
CA GLN A 301 43.56 35.82 -21.39
C GLN A 301 45.07 35.54 -21.22
N PRO A 302 45.48 34.25 -21.21
CA PRO A 302 45.94 33.66 -22.48
C PRO A 302 45.59 32.17 -22.70
N ASP A 303 45.43 31.84 -23.99
CA ASP A 303 45.75 30.61 -24.73
C ASP A 303 46.03 29.29 -23.98
N GLN A 304 45.38 28.19 -24.38
CA GLN A 304 46.00 27.20 -25.28
C GLN A 304 45.03 26.06 -25.71
N GLN A 305 45.23 25.64 -26.95
CA GLN A 305 44.53 24.63 -27.72
C GLN A 305 44.98 23.18 -27.43
N ALA A 306 44.23 22.25 -28.06
CA ALA A 306 44.54 20.88 -28.48
C ALA A 306 44.18 19.78 -27.44
N ALA A 307 43.18 18.92 -27.63
CA ALA A 307 42.85 18.00 -28.74
C ALA A 307 43.83 16.83 -28.88
N GLU A 308 43.48 15.67 -28.31
CA GLU A 308 43.93 14.33 -28.70
C GLU A 308 42.87 13.32 -28.20
N GLN A 309 42.04 12.81 -29.11
CA GLN A 309 42.13 11.49 -29.77
C GLN A 309 41.60 10.33 -28.90
N LEU A 310 40.38 9.89 -29.27
CA LEU A 310 39.76 8.62 -28.90
C LEU A 310 40.37 7.51 -29.76
N GLU A 311 41.05 6.55 -29.14
CA GLU A 311 41.32 5.23 -29.74
C GLU A 311 40.15 4.28 -29.44
N VAL A 312 39.67 3.67 -30.52
CA VAL A 312 38.76 2.51 -30.58
C VAL A 312 39.61 1.30 -30.99
N GLN A 313 39.46 0.18 -30.29
CA GLN A 313 39.68 -1.23 -30.70
C GLN A 313 39.61 -2.06 -29.41
N ASP A 314 38.95 -3.20 -29.27
CA ASP A 314 38.03 -4.03 -30.06
C ASP A 314 37.23 -4.86 -29.03
#